data_AF-N1SAG0-F1
#
_entry.id   AF-N1SAG0-F1
#
_cell.length_a   1.000
_cell.length_b   1.000
_cell.length_c   1.000
_cell.angle_alpha   90.00
_cell.angle_beta   90.00
_cell.angle_gamma   90.00
#
_symmetry.space_group_name_H-M   'P 1'
#
loop_
_entity.id
_entity.type
_entity.pdbx_description
1 polymer ?
#
loop_
_entity_poly.entity_id
_entity_poly.type
_entity_poly.pdbx_seq_one_letter_code
_entity_poly.pdbx_strand_id
1 'polypeptide(L)'
;MKYLLYVPGLVLGANAVSYHGHHPHSHLDTRAPKLFAHPGLLHTAQDFERIKEKVDSGEPPWSTGWDKLKARVNQDYQPNPSDILVRGSTPERPQNYVNMYRDMAAAYALAIHWKVTGEEASADAAARVLDGWSAVLADIWGNSDKFLAAGFYGYQFANIAEILRDYSNWKGLDATIDMLLRVFYSKNHSFLTAHNGAHIDNYWANWDLANIASMMSIGALADNRTIWDEAVDYFKSGDGNGAIEKAIWYLHTEQGTGKKLGQNQEAGRDQGHATLDFAMLGVIAQQGYNQGDDLFAYLDDRILIGMEYVCKYNVDQDVSFETYSNAVHGTQTAISNHSRGTIRPMAELFVAHYGSIKARDVKWTKVYRDLVLQESGGAEGGGGDYGTTSGGYDQLGFGTLLYRLEKE
;
A
#
# COMPACT_ATOMS: atom_id res chain seq x y z
N MET A 1 -11.90 86.72 -29.24
CA MET A 1 -11.88 87.99 -28.48
C MET A 1 -11.16 87.70 -27.17
N LYS A 2 -10.05 88.41 -26.85
CA LYS A 2 -9.02 88.04 -25.83
C LYS A 2 -8.27 86.74 -26.22
N TYR A 3 -6.96 86.67 -26.51
CA TYR A 3 -5.72 87.20 -25.90
C TYR A 3 -5.56 86.83 -24.40
N LEU A 4 -4.39 86.48 -23.85
CA LEU A 4 -3.11 85.86 -24.31
C LEU A 4 -2.26 85.63 -23.01
N LEU A 5 -1.08 84.97 -23.09
CA LEU A 5 0.02 84.80 -22.09
C LEU A 5 0.15 83.36 -21.53
N TYR A 6 1.35 82.78 -21.29
CA TYR A 6 2.70 82.96 -21.87
C TYR A 6 3.57 81.70 -21.56
N VAL A 7 4.78 81.59 -22.11
CA VAL A 7 5.61 80.36 -22.34
C VAL A 7 7.03 80.62 -21.77
N PRO A 8 7.81 79.69 -21.13
CA PRO A 8 8.19 78.37 -21.70
C PRO A 8 8.62 77.17 -20.79
N GLY A 9 8.68 75.97 -21.41
CA GLY A 9 9.92 75.17 -21.57
C GLY A 9 10.43 74.23 -20.45
N LEU A 10 10.61 72.93 -20.80
CA LEU A 10 11.94 72.30 -20.91
C LEU A 10 11.86 70.98 -21.73
N VAL A 11 13.00 70.50 -22.24
CA VAL A 11 13.15 69.28 -23.06
C VAL A 11 14.13 68.32 -22.37
N LEU A 12 14.11 67.04 -22.76
CA LEU A 12 14.97 65.93 -22.30
C LEU A 12 14.59 65.40 -20.90
N GLY A 13 14.49 64.10 -20.62
CA GLY A 13 14.82 62.91 -21.44
C GLY A 13 15.71 61.97 -20.62
N ALA A 14 15.15 60.90 -20.04
CA ALA A 14 15.92 59.91 -19.29
C ALA A 14 15.24 58.52 -19.24
N ASN A 15 15.88 57.58 -19.94
CA ASN A 15 16.10 56.16 -19.64
C ASN A 15 15.26 55.43 -18.58
N ALA A 16 14.77 54.26 -18.99
CA ALA A 16 14.20 53.24 -18.11
C ALA A 16 15.27 52.57 -17.21
N VAL A 17 14.85 52.18 -16.01
CA VAL A 17 15.49 51.14 -15.19
C VAL A 17 14.38 50.23 -14.66
N SER A 18 14.35 48.97 -15.08
CA SER A 18 13.37 47.98 -14.67
C SER A 18 13.82 47.24 -13.40
N TYR A 19 13.22 47.56 -12.25
CA TYR A 19 13.38 46.76 -11.04
C TYR A 19 12.53 45.50 -11.12
N HIS A 20 13.17 44.33 -10.97
CA HIS A 20 12.48 43.04 -10.89
C HIS A 20 11.83 42.88 -9.50
N GLY A 21 10.51 42.84 -9.46
CA GLY A 21 9.75 42.40 -8.29
C GLY A 21 9.58 40.88 -8.30
N HIS A 22 10.11 40.20 -7.28
CA HIS A 22 9.83 38.79 -7.05
C HIS A 22 8.40 38.62 -6.54
N HIS A 23 7.51 38.06 -7.36
CA HIS A 23 6.19 37.61 -6.91
C HIS A 23 6.25 36.10 -6.62
N PRO A 24 5.96 35.64 -5.38
CA PRO A 24 5.73 34.23 -5.14
C PRO A 24 4.37 33.85 -5.75
N HIS A 25 4.39 33.00 -6.77
CA HIS A 25 3.17 32.40 -7.32
C HIS A 25 2.68 31.29 -6.38
N SER A 26 1.94 31.67 -5.33
CA SER A 26 1.11 30.74 -4.60
C SER A 26 -0.06 30.30 -5.50
N HIS A 27 0.14 29.19 -6.22
CA HIS A 27 -0.96 28.46 -6.84
C HIS A 27 -1.80 27.83 -5.73
N LEU A 28 -2.78 28.57 -5.22
CA LEU A 28 -3.91 27.99 -4.52
C LEU A 28 -4.69 27.16 -5.55
N ASP A 29 -4.50 25.84 -5.54
CA ASP A 29 -5.34 24.95 -6.32
C ASP A 29 -6.76 25.00 -5.73
N THR A 30 -7.69 25.61 -6.47
CA THR A 30 -9.09 25.80 -6.07
C THR A 30 -9.99 24.70 -6.60
N ARG A 31 -9.47 23.49 -6.86
CA ARG A 31 -10.30 22.30 -6.95
C ARG A 31 -11.06 22.12 -5.63
N ALA A 32 -12.37 21.95 -5.72
CA ALA A 32 -13.13 21.41 -4.59
C ALA A 32 -12.46 20.10 -4.15
N PRO A 33 -12.38 19.80 -2.83
CA PRO A 33 -11.76 18.58 -2.36
C PRO A 33 -12.38 17.39 -3.09
N LYS A 34 -11.52 16.59 -3.72
CA LYS A 34 -11.91 15.38 -4.45
C LYS A 34 -12.44 14.41 -3.38
N LEU A 35 -13.76 14.30 -3.29
CA LEU A 35 -14.43 13.40 -2.36
C LEU A 35 -13.94 11.98 -2.60
N PHE A 36 -13.72 11.22 -1.54
CA PHE A 36 -13.27 9.84 -1.66
C PHE A 36 -14.39 8.96 -2.23
N ALA A 37 -14.01 8.01 -3.08
CA ALA A 37 -14.90 6.96 -3.54
C ALA A 37 -15.02 5.87 -2.47
N HIS A 38 -16.24 5.40 -2.22
CA HIS A 38 -16.54 4.36 -1.24
C HIS A 38 -17.48 3.28 -1.85
N PRO A 39 -17.11 1.98 -1.79
CA PRO A 39 -15.78 1.48 -1.43
C PRO A 39 -14.75 1.90 -2.48
N GLY A 40 -13.56 2.32 -2.05
CA GLY A 40 -12.48 2.77 -2.95
C GLY A 40 -11.07 2.61 -2.39
N LEU A 41 -10.86 1.71 -1.44
CA LEU A 41 -9.52 1.29 -1.00
C LEU A 41 -8.97 0.22 -1.95
N LEU A 42 -8.73 -1.02 -1.50
CA LEU A 42 -8.24 -2.09 -2.38
C LEU A 42 -9.27 -2.54 -3.43
N HIS A 43 -10.57 -2.41 -3.13
CA HIS A 43 -11.67 -2.87 -3.99
C HIS A 43 -12.71 -1.77 -4.20
N THR A 44 -13.23 -1.68 -5.42
CA THR A 44 -14.37 -0.83 -5.79
C THR A 44 -15.70 -1.59 -5.76
N ALA A 45 -16.82 -0.90 -5.95
CA ALA A 45 -18.12 -1.55 -6.17
C ALA A 45 -18.09 -2.45 -7.42
N GLN A 46 -17.46 -1.99 -8.50
CA GLN A 46 -17.32 -2.75 -9.75
C GLN A 46 -16.42 -3.98 -9.59
N ASP A 47 -15.43 -3.94 -8.69
CA ASP A 47 -14.64 -5.12 -8.34
C ASP A 47 -15.51 -6.18 -7.66
N PHE A 48 -16.38 -5.81 -6.72
CA PHE A 48 -17.27 -6.77 -6.08
C PHE A 48 -18.35 -7.32 -7.02
N GLU A 49 -18.88 -6.51 -7.93
CA GLU A 49 -19.75 -6.98 -9.02
C GLU A 49 -19.03 -8.06 -9.87
N ARG A 50 -17.82 -7.76 -10.35
CA ARG A 50 -16.97 -8.71 -11.10
C ARG A 50 -16.66 -9.97 -10.29
N ILE A 51 -16.20 -9.84 -9.04
CA ILE A 51 -15.85 -10.98 -8.19
C ILE A 51 -17.07 -11.87 -8.01
N LYS A 52 -18.26 -11.29 -7.77
CA LYS A 52 -19.50 -12.04 -7.67
C LYS A 52 -19.83 -12.80 -8.94
N GLU A 53 -19.80 -12.16 -10.11
CA GLU A 53 -20.03 -12.82 -11.41
C GLU A 53 -19.07 -14.01 -11.64
N LYS A 54 -17.79 -13.86 -11.25
CA LYS A 54 -16.78 -14.90 -11.39
C LYS A 54 -16.91 -16.05 -10.38
N VAL A 55 -17.44 -15.77 -9.18
CA VAL A 55 -17.79 -16.80 -8.20
C VAL A 55 -19.03 -17.57 -8.62
N ASP A 56 -20.08 -16.85 -9.04
CA ASP A 56 -21.36 -17.42 -9.45
C ASP A 56 -21.24 -18.25 -10.76
N SER A 57 -20.22 -18.00 -11.60
CA SER A 57 -19.93 -18.83 -12.78
C SER A 57 -19.26 -20.17 -12.45
N GLY A 58 -18.64 -20.31 -11.28
CA GLY A 58 -17.90 -21.50 -10.85
C GLY A 58 -16.60 -21.76 -11.63
N GLU A 59 -16.17 -20.85 -12.51
CA GLU A 59 -15.03 -21.09 -13.40
C GLU A 59 -13.66 -20.89 -12.69
N PRO A 60 -12.68 -21.78 -12.91
CA PRO A 60 -11.31 -21.53 -12.50
C PRO A 60 -10.68 -20.39 -13.33
N PRO A 61 -9.71 -19.64 -12.78
CA PRO A 61 -9.09 -19.85 -11.46
C PRO A 61 -9.88 -19.21 -10.29
N TRP A 62 -10.94 -18.44 -10.56
CA TRP A 62 -11.70 -17.73 -9.53
C TRP A 62 -12.38 -18.67 -8.53
N SER A 63 -12.96 -19.78 -8.99
CA SER A 63 -13.56 -20.78 -8.07
C SER A 63 -12.51 -21.43 -7.15
N THR A 64 -11.29 -21.66 -7.63
CA THR A 64 -10.16 -22.13 -6.80
C THR A 64 -9.75 -21.10 -5.75
N GLY A 65 -9.72 -19.81 -6.10
CA GLY A 65 -9.49 -18.72 -5.16
C GLY A 65 -10.64 -18.55 -4.14
N TRP A 66 -11.89 -18.77 -4.58
CA TRP A 66 -13.07 -18.74 -3.72
C TRP A 66 -13.09 -19.89 -2.71
N ASP A 67 -12.69 -21.09 -3.10
CA ASP A 67 -12.56 -22.22 -2.18
C ASP A 67 -11.49 -21.97 -1.10
N LYS A 68 -10.37 -21.32 -1.46
CA LYS A 68 -9.37 -20.87 -0.48
C LYS A 68 -9.93 -19.84 0.49
N LEU A 69 -10.71 -18.88 0.02
CA LEU A 69 -11.33 -17.88 0.89
C LEU A 69 -12.36 -18.52 1.84
N LYS A 70 -13.26 -19.37 1.34
CA LYS A 70 -14.23 -20.11 2.16
C LYS A 70 -13.55 -20.96 3.23
N ALA A 71 -12.39 -21.55 2.95
CA ALA A 71 -11.61 -22.31 3.94
C ALA A 71 -11.09 -21.44 5.12
N ARG A 72 -11.16 -20.10 5.02
CA ARG A 72 -10.83 -19.14 6.08
C ARG A 72 -12.06 -18.49 6.74
N VAL A 73 -13.27 -18.75 6.22
CA VAL A 73 -14.53 -18.20 6.75
C VAL A 73 -14.97 -19.00 7.98
N ASN A 74 -15.12 -18.29 9.11
CA ASN A 74 -15.72 -18.82 10.33
C ASN A 74 -16.70 -17.79 10.91
N GLN A 75 -18.01 -18.01 10.75
CA GLN A 75 -19.04 -17.07 11.21
C GLN A 75 -19.15 -17.00 12.75
N ASP A 76 -18.66 -18.02 13.46
CA ASP A 76 -18.58 -18.05 14.92
C ASP A 76 -17.30 -17.41 15.47
N TYR A 77 -16.46 -16.80 14.63
CA TYR A 77 -15.16 -16.23 15.03
C TYR A 77 -15.29 -15.24 16.19
N GLN A 78 -14.37 -15.38 17.16
CA GLN A 78 -14.24 -14.52 18.33
C GLN A 78 -12.85 -13.86 18.31
N PRO A 79 -12.75 -12.52 18.29
CA PRO A 79 -11.48 -11.81 18.33
C PRO A 79 -10.79 -11.97 19.70
N ASN A 80 -9.48 -11.68 19.74
CA ASN A 80 -8.69 -11.65 20.97
C ASN A 80 -8.04 -10.25 21.18
N PRO A 81 -8.86 -9.19 21.36
CA PRO A 81 -8.36 -7.83 21.41
C PRO A 81 -7.51 -7.57 22.64
N SER A 82 -6.68 -6.54 22.59
CA SER A 82 -5.80 -6.13 23.68
C SER A 82 -5.77 -4.60 23.79
N ASP A 83 -5.70 -4.10 25.02
CA ASP A 83 -5.64 -2.67 25.32
C ASP A 83 -4.38 -2.01 24.74
N ILE A 84 -3.27 -2.74 24.78
CA ILE A 84 -1.99 -2.35 24.19
C ILE A 84 -1.51 -3.50 23.29
N LEU A 85 -1.36 -3.18 22.00
CA LEU A 85 -0.75 -4.08 21.01
C LEU A 85 0.77 -3.98 21.11
N VAL A 86 1.47 -5.10 21.24
CA VAL A 86 2.94 -5.16 21.40
C VAL A 86 3.56 -5.96 20.26
N ARG A 87 4.37 -5.31 19.41
CA ARG A 87 5.22 -5.97 18.39
C ARG A 87 6.70 -5.69 18.70
N GLY A 88 7.45 -6.77 18.86
CA GLY A 88 8.79 -6.78 19.44
C GLY A 88 8.76 -6.59 20.96
N SER A 89 9.02 -7.66 21.70
CA SER A 89 8.95 -7.68 23.17
C SER A 89 9.87 -6.65 23.83
N THR A 90 9.42 -6.07 24.93
CA THR A 90 10.26 -5.28 25.86
C THR A 90 10.42 -6.06 27.18
N PRO A 91 11.33 -5.66 28.10
CA PRO A 91 11.44 -6.30 29.41
C PRO A 91 10.14 -6.25 30.23
N GLU A 92 9.28 -5.25 29.98
CA GLU A 92 8.03 -5.02 30.72
C GLU A 92 6.83 -5.74 30.10
N ARG A 93 6.82 -5.99 28.79
CA ARG A 93 5.68 -6.57 28.07
C ARG A 93 6.11 -7.56 26.97
N PRO A 94 5.63 -8.82 27.01
CA PRO A 94 5.82 -9.75 25.90
C PRO A 94 4.99 -9.32 24.69
N GLN A 95 5.48 -9.65 23.49
CA GLN A 95 4.77 -9.38 22.24
C GLN A 95 3.45 -10.20 22.14
N ASN A 96 2.36 -9.54 21.74
CA ASN A 96 1.02 -10.14 21.59
C ASN A 96 0.42 -9.96 20.18
N TYR A 97 1.16 -9.35 19.24
CA TYR A 97 0.67 -9.00 17.90
C TYR A 97 0.14 -10.16 17.03
N VAL A 98 0.37 -11.41 17.44
CA VAL A 98 -0.26 -12.61 16.89
C VAL A 98 -1.79 -12.60 16.97
N ASN A 99 -2.35 -11.95 18.00
CA ASN A 99 -3.79 -11.75 18.10
C ASN A 99 -4.29 -10.91 16.91
N MET A 100 -3.63 -9.77 16.68
CA MET A 100 -4.02 -8.80 15.67
C MET A 100 -3.98 -9.36 14.25
N TYR A 101 -2.86 -9.98 13.83
CA TYR A 101 -2.75 -10.44 12.44
C TYR A 101 -3.72 -11.59 12.11
N ARG A 102 -4.10 -12.40 13.12
CA ARG A 102 -5.10 -13.47 12.95
C ARG A 102 -6.50 -12.89 12.85
N ASP A 103 -6.83 -11.96 13.73
CA ASP A 103 -8.11 -11.26 13.75
C ASP A 103 -8.35 -10.50 12.44
N MET A 104 -7.35 -9.76 11.94
CA MET A 104 -7.45 -9.04 10.65
C MET A 104 -7.63 -9.98 9.45
N ALA A 105 -6.88 -11.09 9.39
CA ALA A 105 -7.04 -12.06 8.31
C ALA A 105 -8.41 -12.76 8.33
N ALA A 106 -8.91 -13.12 9.51
CA ALA A 106 -10.25 -13.71 9.66
C ALA A 106 -11.34 -12.70 9.26
N ALA A 107 -11.27 -11.46 9.76
CA ALA A 107 -12.24 -10.42 9.47
C ALA A 107 -12.26 -10.01 7.99
N TYR A 108 -11.11 -10.00 7.31
CA TYR A 108 -11.04 -9.72 5.87
C TYR A 108 -11.68 -10.83 5.02
N ALA A 109 -11.40 -12.10 5.32
CA ALA A 109 -12.04 -13.22 4.65
C ALA A 109 -13.57 -13.20 4.87
N LEU A 110 -14.01 -12.89 6.09
CA LEU A 110 -15.43 -12.74 6.44
C LEU A 110 -16.11 -11.56 5.72
N ALA A 111 -15.47 -10.40 5.66
CA ALA A 111 -16.01 -9.21 5.00
C ALA A 111 -16.16 -9.41 3.48
N ILE A 112 -15.17 -10.02 2.82
CA ILE A 112 -15.29 -10.40 1.40
C ILE A 112 -16.39 -11.45 1.21
N HIS A 113 -16.46 -12.47 2.07
CA HIS A 113 -17.48 -13.51 1.97
C HIS A 113 -18.88 -12.91 1.98
N TRP A 114 -19.16 -12.02 2.94
CA TRP A 114 -20.43 -11.28 2.97
C TRP A 114 -20.64 -10.42 1.71
N LYS A 115 -19.65 -9.62 1.27
CA LYS A 115 -19.84 -8.71 0.12
C LYS A 115 -20.14 -9.47 -1.19
N VAL A 116 -19.73 -10.74 -1.30
CA VAL A 116 -19.99 -11.64 -2.46
C VAL A 116 -21.29 -12.45 -2.33
N THR A 117 -21.62 -12.94 -1.12
CA THR A 117 -22.75 -13.86 -0.89
C THR A 117 -24.02 -13.19 -0.37
N GLY A 118 -23.88 -12.06 0.34
CA GLY A 118 -24.94 -11.45 1.14
C GLY A 118 -25.15 -12.08 2.52
N GLU A 119 -24.33 -13.05 2.95
CA GLU A 119 -24.51 -13.72 4.25
C GLU A 119 -24.18 -12.80 5.43
N GLU A 120 -25.21 -12.23 6.06
CA GLU A 120 -25.11 -11.28 7.18
C GLU A 120 -24.29 -11.83 8.37
N ALA A 121 -24.36 -13.14 8.64
CA ALA A 121 -23.56 -13.78 9.69
C ALA A 121 -22.04 -13.63 9.49
N SER A 122 -21.56 -13.52 8.24
CA SER A 122 -20.16 -13.20 7.94
C SER A 122 -19.86 -11.72 8.21
N ALA A 123 -20.77 -10.80 7.92
CA ALA A 123 -20.62 -9.39 8.24
C ALA A 123 -20.62 -9.14 9.76
N ASP A 124 -21.54 -9.76 10.50
CA ASP A 124 -21.61 -9.70 11.95
C ASP A 124 -20.33 -10.21 12.62
N ALA A 125 -19.72 -11.26 12.06
CA ALA A 125 -18.46 -11.79 12.55
C ALA A 125 -17.27 -10.87 12.25
N ALA A 126 -17.19 -10.28 11.05
CA ALA A 126 -16.17 -9.29 10.72
C ALA A 126 -16.32 -8.00 11.56
N ALA A 127 -17.54 -7.49 11.69
CA ALA A 127 -17.91 -6.35 12.53
C ALA A 127 -17.52 -6.58 13.99
N ARG A 128 -17.84 -7.75 14.55
CA ARG A 128 -17.44 -8.15 15.91
C ARG A 128 -15.93 -8.10 16.14
N VAL A 129 -15.11 -8.40 15.13
CA VAL A 129 -13.65 -8.23 15.22
C VAL A 129 -13.28 -6.75 15.28
N LEU A 130 -13.83 -5.91 14.40
CA LEU A 130 -13.51 -4.48 14.38
C LEU A 130 -13.95 -3.80 15.70
N ASP A 131 -15.18 -4.04 16.12
CA ASP A 131 -15.77 -3.51 17.34
C ASP A 131 -14.98 -3.95 18.59
N GLY A 132 -14.56 -5.22 18.63
CA GLY A 132 -13.78 -5.80 19.72
C GLY A 132 -12.44 -5.08 19.93
N TRP A 133 -11.75 -4.69 18.87
CA TRP A 133 -10.51 -3.92 18.96
C TRP A 133 -10.76 -2.43 19.18
N SER A 134 -11.69 -1.80 18.45
CA SER A 134 -11.96 -0.36 18.59
C SER A 134 -12.50 0.02 19.98
N ALA A 135 -13.16 -0.91 20.67
CA ALA A 135 -13.65 -0.70 22.03
C ALA A 135 -12.53 -0.64 23.10
N VAL A 136 -11.35 -1.21 22.85
CA VAL A 136 -10.31 -1.36 23.90
C VAL A 136 -8.91 -0.86 23.52
N LEU A 137 -8.56 -0.80 22.23
CA LEU A 137 -7.19 -0.49 21.81
C LEU A 137 -6.83 0.98 22.10
N ALA A 138 -5.90 1.15 23.03
CA ALA A 138 -5.42 2.43 23.52
C ALA A 138 -4.08 2.83 22.89
N ASP A 139 -3.17 1.87 22.65
CA ASP A 139 -1.83 2.16 22.08
C ASP A 139 -1.18 0.96 21.35
N ILE A 140 -0.15 1.25 20.54
CA ILE A 140 0.76 0.26 19.94
C ILE A 140 2.18 0.50 20.48
N TRP A 141 2.70 -0.51 21.18
CA TRP A 141 3.96 -0.50 21.91
C TRP A 141 4.93 -1.58 21.39
N GLY A 142 6.13 -1.59 21.94
CA GLY A 142 7.20 -2.54 21.64
C GLY A 142 8.54 -1.85 21.38
N ASN A 143 9.46 -2.57 20.75
CA ASN A 143 10.70 -2.02 20.21
C ASN A 143 10.42 -1.10 18.98
N SER A 144 11.30 -1.08 17.98
CA SER A 144 11.02 -0.45 16.68
C SER A 144 9.75 -0.99 16.01
N ASP A 145 9.51 -2.30 16.08
CA ASP A 145 8.58 -3.06 15.24
C ASP A 145 7.11 -2.70 15.49
N LYS A 146 6.82 -1.91 16.54
CA LYS A 146 5.53 -1.23 16.73
C LYS A 146 5.11 -0.41 15.50
N PHE A 147 6.05 0.14 14.73
CA PHE A 147 5.74 0.88 13.49
C PHE A 147 5.40 -0.05 12.32
N LEU A 148 5.91 -1.29 12.30
CA LEU A 148 5.41 -2.31 11.37
C LEU A 148 4.00 -2.77 11.76
N ALA A 149 3.69 -2.88 13.07
CA ALA A 149 2.33 -3.16 13.52
C ALA A 149 1.35 -2.02 13.17
N ALA A 150 1.76 -0.76 13.36
CA ALA A 150 0.97 0.39 12.98
C ALA A 150 0.77 0.50 11.45
N GLY A 151 1.79 0.15 10.65
CA GLY A 151 1.69 0.12 9.20
C GLY A 151 0.79 -1.01 8.70
N PHE A 152 1.18 -2.27 8.93
CA PHE A 152 0.46 -3.40 8.36
C PHE A 152 -0.99 -3.51 8.85
N TYR A 153 -1.25 -3.40 10.15
CA TYR A 153 -2.61 -3.64 10.63
C TYR A 153 -3.53 -2.42 10.44
N GLY A 154 -2.99 -1.20 10.35
CA GLY A 154 -3.78 0.01 10.10
C GLY A 154 -4.45 0.01 8.73
N TYR A 155 -3.71 -0.36 7.66
CA TYR A 155 -4.31 -0.49 6.32
C TYR A 155 -5.31 -1.65 6.27
N GLN A 156 -5.04 -2.76 6.99
CA GLN A 156 -5.93 -3.92 7.04
C GLN A 156 -7.26 -3.58 7.70
N PHE A 157 -7.25 -2.98 8.89
CA PHE A 157 -8.45 -2.46 9.57
C PHE A 157 -9.29 -1.59 8.65
N ALA A 158 -8.65 -0.59 8.03
CA ALA A 158 -9.35 0.37 7.19
C ALA A 158 -9.97 -0.30 5.95
N ASN A 159 -9.30 -1.26 5.32
CA ASN A 159 -9.86 -2.02 4.21
C ASN A 159 -11.05 -2.90 4.62
N ILE A 160 -11.02 -3.51 5.81
CA ILE A 160 -12.15 -4.32 6.31
C ILE A 160 -13.34 -3.41 6.67
N ALA A 161 -13.08 -2.29 7.34
CA ALA A 161 -14.09 -1.28 7.68
C ALA A 161 -14.76 -0.68 6.44
N GLU A 162 -13.98 -0.42 5.39
CA GLU A 162 -14.45 0.10 4.11
C GLU A 162 -15.39 -0.89 3.40
N ILE A 163 -15.08 -2.19 3.39
CA ILE A 163 -15.96 -3.21 2.82
C ILE A 163 -17.31 -3.19 3.55
N LEU A 164 -17.26 -3.18 4.89
CA LEU A 164 -18.41 -3.19 5.80
C LEU A 164 -19.17 -1.85 5.90
N ARG A 165 -18.69 -0.75 5.30
CA ARG A 165 -19.26 0.61 5.43
C ARG A 165 -20.78 0.66 5.21
N ASP A 166 -21.28 -0.10 4.22
CA ASP A 166 -22.70 -0.13 3.85
C ASP A 166 -23.52 -1.17 4.62
N TYR A 167 -22.92 -1.95 5.53
CA TYR A 167 -23.63 -3.01 6.25
C TYR A 167 -24.58 -2.41 7.29
N SER A 168 -25.89 -2.49 7.02
CA SER A 168 -26.92 -1.78 7.80
C SER A 168 -26.97 -2.15 9.28
N ASN A 169 -26.51 -3.34 9.69
CA ASN A 169 -26.55 -3.76 11.10
C ASN A 169 -25.29 -3.33 11.87
N TRP A 170 -24.17 -3.03 11.20
CA TRP A 170 -22.97 -2.52 11.85
C TRP A 170 -23.07 -1.01 12.10
N LYS A 171 -22.53 -0.57 13.25
CA LYS A 171 -22.55 0.83 13.71
C LYS A 171 -21.19 1.30 14.23
N GLY A 172 -20.16 0.45 14.16
CA GLY A 172 -18.82 0.72 14.70
C GLY A 172 -17.88 1.49 13.77
N LEU A 173 -18.34 2.00 12.62
CA LEU A 173 -17.50 2.72 11.66
C LEU A 173 -16.82 3.93 12.31
N ASP A 174 -17.57 4.80 12.98
CA ASP A 174 -17.03 6.01 13.65
C ASP A 174 -16.03 5.65 14.76
N ALA A 175 -16.30 4.59 15.54
CA ALA A 175 -15.40 4.12 16.59
C ALA A 175 -14.11 3.50 16.02
N THR A 176 -14.22 2.82 14.87
CA THR A 176 -13.07 2.27 14.14
C THR A 176 -12.22 3.40 13.55
N ILE A 177 -12.85 4.44 13.00
CA ILE A 177 -12.17 5.65 12.51
C ILE A 177 -11.46 6.39 13.66
N ASP A 178 -12.10 6.60 14.81
CA ASP A 178 -11.43 7.19 15.99
C ASP A 178 -10.19 6.40 16.40
N MET A 179 -10.33 5.08 16.57
CA MET A 179 -9.20 4.21 16.92
C MET A 179 -8.08 4.32 15.89
N LEU A 180 -8.39 4.30 14.59
CA LEU A 180 -7.40 4.42 13.52
C LEU A 180 -6.67 5.76 13.54
N LEU A 181 -7.39 6.87 13.70
CA LEU A 181 -6.79 8.21 13.78
C LEU A 181 -5.93 8.38 15.05
N ARG A 182 -6.47 7.97 16.20
CA ARG A 182 -5.85 8.16 17.53
C ARG A 182 -4.64 7.25 17.75
N VAL A 183 -4.71 6.00 17.30
CA VAL A 183 -3.71 4.96 17.59
C VAL A 183 -2.77 4.72 16.41
N PHE A 184 -3.31 4.44 15.22
CA PHE A 184 -2.52 4.01 14.08
C PHE A 184 -1.87 5.19 13.36
N TYR A 185 -2.66 6.15 12.86
CA TYR A 185 -2.16 7.35 12.19
C TYR A 185 -1.16 8.12 13.07
N SER A 186 -1.43 8.29 14.37
CA SER A 186 -0.47 8.90 15.30
C SER A 186 0.91 8.25 15.27
N LYS A 187 0.99 6.91 15.16
CA LYS A 187 2.26 6.18 15.04
C LYS A 187 2.81 6.23 13.62
N ASN A 188 1.98 6.15 12.59
CA ASN A 188 2.42 6.24 11.19
C ASN A 188 3.05 7.61 10.88
N HIS A 189 2.34 8.69 11.22
CA HIS A 189 2.81 10.08 11.10
C HIS A 189 4.11 10.31 11.88
N SER A 190 4.17 9.88 13.15
CA SER A 190 5.39 9.98 13.97
C SER A 190 6.56 9.16 13.40
N PHE A 191 6.29 8.09 12.66
CA PHE A 191 7.33 7.32 11.99
C PHE A 191 7.86 8.04 10.75
N LEU A 192 6.99 8.43 9.82
CA LEU A 192 7.42 9.08 8.59
C LEU A 192 8.08 10.46 8.84
N THR A 193 7.62 11.21 9.85
CA THR A 193 8.19 12.53 10.17
C THR A 193 9.45 12.50 11.03
N ALA A 194 9.59 11.54 11.96
CA ALA A 194 10.69 11.53 12.93
C ALA A 194 11.54 10.25 12.94
N HIS A 195 11.20 9.25 12.13
CA HIS A 195 11.93 7.97 11.96
C HIS A 195 12.34 7.32 13.29
N ASN A 196 11.45 7.34 14.29
CA ASN A 196 11.70 6.83 15.65
C ASN A 196 12.98 7.43 16.31
N GLY A 197 13.38 8.65 15.92
CA GLY A 197 14.61 9.31 16.38
C GLY A 197 15.90 8.73 15.80
N ALA A 198 15.83 7.84 14.81
CA ALA A 198 16.99 7.24 14.15
C ALA A 198 17.48 8.08 12.95
N HIS A 199 18.64 7.70 12.39
CA HIS A 199 19.07 8.19 11.08
C HIS A 199 18.05 7.79 10.01
N ILE A 200 17.85 8.62 8.98
CA ILE A 200 16.83 8.41 7.95
C ILE A 200 16.97 7.04 7.24
N ASP A 201 18.20 6.68 6.85
CA ASP A 201 18.54 5.37 6.26
C ASP A 201 18.35 4.15 7.18
N ASN A 202 18.08 4.32 8.48
CA ASN A 202 18.06 3.21 9.45
C ASN A 202 16.95 2.19 9.17
N TYR A 203 15.82 2.62 8.62
CA TYR A 203 14.69 1.76 8.31
C TYR A 203 14.65 1.42 6.82
N TRP A 204 14.43 0.15 6.50
CA TRP A 204 14.32 -0.32 5.13
C TRP A 204 12.93 0.00 4.56
N ALA A 205 12.80 0.09 3.22
CA ALA A 205 11.60 0.54 2.51
C ALA A 205 10.29 -0.09 3.00
N ASN A 206 10.25 -1.39 3.33
CA ASN A 206 9.04 -2.05 3.82
C ASN A 206 8.40 -1.36 5.04
N TRP A 207 9.20 -0.67 5.87
CA TRP A 207 8.72 0.07 7.04
C TRP A 207 7.91 1.29 6.64
N ASP A 208 8.51 2.17 5.85
CA ASP A 208 7.86 3.36 5.31
C ASP A 208 6.64 2.98 4.48
N LEU A 209 6.78 2.02 3.56
CA LEU A 209 5.71 1.57 2.66
C LEU A 209 4.50 1.05 3.43
N ALA A 210 4.69 0.29 4.51
CA ALA A 210 3.58 -0.14 5.37
C ALA A 210 2.89 1.04 6.07
N ASN A 211 3.63 2.06 6.49
CA ASN A 211 3.08 3.24 7.16
C ASN A 211 2.35 4.18 6.18
N ILE A 212 2.88 4.35 4.96
CA ILE A 212 2.22 5.05 3.85
C ILE A 212 0.91 4.35 3.48
N ALA A 213 0.93 3.02 3.31
CA ALA A 213 -0.26 2.23 3.00
C ALA A 213 -1.36 2.44 4.05
N SER A 214 -1.00 2.40 5.34
CA SER A 214 -1.90 2.70 6.46
C SER A 214 -2.49 4.10 6.37
N MET A 215 -1.64 5.13 6.21
CA MET A 215 -2.09 6.52 6.18
C MET A 215 -3.03 6.80 5.00
N MET A 216 -2.74 6.25 3.81
CA MET A 216 -3.68 6.32 2.68
C MET A 216 -5.03 5.67 3.03
N SER A 217 -5.03 4.47 3.61
CA SER A 217 -6.28 3.79 3.94
C SER A 217 -7.10 4.52 5.00
N ILE A 218 -6.44 5.02 6.05
CA ILE A 218 -7.08 5.78 7.13
C ILE A 218 -7.59 7.13 6.61
N GLY A 219 -6.78 7.83 5.80
CA GLY A 219 -7.14 9.10 5.19
C GLY A 219 -8.40 9.00 4.33
N ALA A 220 -8.47 8.01 3.44
CA ALA A 220 -9.69 7.79 2.65
C ALA A 220 -10.86 7.29 3.50
N LEU A 221 -10.69 6.31 4.40
CA LEU A 221 -11.77 5.80 5.25
C LEU A 221 -12.45 6.92 6.07
N ALA A 222 -11.65 7.85 6.59
CA ALA A 222 -12.09 8.96 7.44
C ALA A 222 -12.46 10.24 6.68
N ASP A 223 -12.58 10.20 5.35
CA ASP A 223 -12.78 11.38 4.48
C ASP A 223 -11.73 12.51 4.69
N ASN A 224 -10.55 12.16 5.19
CA ASN A 224 -9.51 13.08 5.60
C ASN A 224 -8.42 13.22 4.53
N ARG A 225 -8.65 14.17 3.61
CA ARG A 225 -7.74 14.45 2.50
C ARG A 225 -6.33 14.89 2.93
N THR A 226 -6.18 15.55 4.08
CA THR A 226 -4.87 15.97 4.60
C THR A 226 -3.95 14.79 4.90
N ILE A 227 -4.48 13.73 5.54
CA ILE A 227 -3.71 12.51 5.85
C ILE A 227 -3.35 11.75 4.56
N TRP A 228 -4.26 11.73 3.58
CA TRP A 228 -4.02 11.13 2.28
C TRP A 228 -2.91 11.85 1.51
N ASP A 229 -2.98 13.17 1.39
CA ASP A 229 -1.99 13.96 0.65
C ASP A 229 -0.61 13.89 1.33
N GLU A 230 -0.54 13.88 2.67
CA GLU A 230 0.72 13.63 3.41
C GLU A 230 1.36 12.28 3.01
N ALA A 231 0.57 11.21 2.97
CA ALA A 231 1.06 9.88 2.60
C ALA A 231 1.50 9.80 1.13
N VAL A 232 0.75 10.43 0.22
CA VAL A 232 1.05 10.47 -1.21
C VAL A 232 2.28 11.32 -1.51
N ASP A 233 2.46 12.45 -0.83
CA ASP A 233 3.63 13.31 -1.02
C ASP A 233 4.90 12.66 -0.44
N TYR A 234 4.78 11.95 0.69
CA TYR A 234 5.87 11.10 1.20
C TYR A 234 6.21 9.96 0.24
N PHE A 235 5.22 9.25 -0.32
CA PHE A 235 5.47 8.22 -1.34
C PHE A 235 6.22 8.77 -2.56
N LYS A 236 5.91 9.99 -3.00
CA LYS A 236 6.52 10.62 -4.17
C LYS A 236 7.90 11.22 -3.89
N SER A 237 8.14 11.76 -2.70
CA SER A 237 9.26 12.67 -2.43
C SER A 237 9.79 12.68 -0.99
N GLY A 238 9.35 11.73 -0.14
CA GLY A 238 9.74 11.63 1.26
C GLY A 238 11.23 11.37 1.50
N ASP A 239 11.68 11.64 2.73
CA ASP A 239 13.09 11.54 3.08
C ASP A 239 13.57 10.09 3.30
N GLY A 240 12.71 9.18 3.77
CA GLY A 240 13.06 7.78 4.01
C GLY A 240 12.96 6.86 2.80
N ASN A 241 13.27 5.58 3.03
CA ASN A 241 13.43 4.57 1.98
C ASN A 241 12.13 4.13 1.30
N GLY A 242 10.95 4.53 1.79
CA GLY A 242 9.67 4.26 1.13
C GLY A 242 9.26 5.25 0.04
N ALA A 243 9.96 6.38 -0.09
CA ALA A 243 9.78 7.23 -1.25
C ALA A 243 10.22 6.47 -2.51
N ILE A 244 9.42 6.49 -3.57
CA ILE A 244 9.51 5.54 -4.68
C ILE A 244 10.87 5.52 -5.40
N GLU A 245 11.55 6.66 -5.51
CA GLU A 245 12.90 6.78 -6.10
C GLU A 245 14.02 6.28 -5.18
N LYS A 246 13.72 6.00 -3.89
CA LYS A 246 14.63 5.36 -2.92
C LYS A 246 14.27 3.89 -2.74
N ALA A 247 12.97 3.57 -2.69
CA ALA A 247 12.47 2.20 -2.64
C ALA A 247 12.96 1.40 -3.85
N ILE A 248 12.79 1.96 -5.05
CA ILE A 248 13.34 1.45 -6.31
C ILE A 248 14.32 2.51 -6.83
N TRP A 249 15.61 2.32 -6.55
CA TRP A 249 16.61 3.38 -6.66
C TRP A 249 17.43 3.35 -7.93
N TYR A 250 17.68 2.17 -8.50
CA TYR A 250 18.47 2.03 -9.73
C TYR A 250 17.62 1.51 -10.90
N LEU A 251 18.14 1.69 -12.12
CA LEU A 251 17.53 1.25 -13.37
C LEU A 251 18.58 0.54 -14.24
N HIS A 252 18.48 -0.79 -14.28
CA HIS A 252 19.25 -1.63 -15.19
C HIS A 252 18.56 -1.73 -16.55
N THR A 253 19.32 -2.08 -17.59
CA THR A 253 18.80 -2.49 -18.89
C THR A 253 19.05 -3.98 -19.09
N GLU A 254 17.99 -4.76 -19.30
CA GLU A 254 18.08 -6.20 -19.53
C GLU A 254 18.81 -6.51 -20.84
N GLN A 255 19.89 -7.28 -20.75
CA GLN A 255 20.65 -7.72 -21.91
C GLN A 255 19.79 -8.57 -22.85
N GLY A 256 19.85 -8.27 -24.15
CA GLY A 256 19.14 -9.02 -25.20
C GLY A 256 17.71 -8.55 -25.48
N THR A 257 17.01 -7.95 -24.50
CA THR A 257 15.65 -7.40 -24.71
C THR A 257 15.62 -5.86 -24.71
N GLY A 258 16.55 -5.20 -24.01
CA GLY A 258 16.52 -3.76 -23.79
C GLY A 258 15.50 -3.30 -22.75
N LYS A 259 14.84 -4.23 -22.03
CA LYS A 259 13.82 -3.92 -21.03
C LYS A 259 14.43 -3.23 -19.80
N LYS A 260 13.81 -2.15 -19.30
CA LYS A 260 14.21 -1.56 -18.00
C LYS A 260 13.86 -2.53 -16.86
N LEU A 261 14.79 -2.73 -15.92
CA LEU A 261 14.57 -3.48 -14.68
C LEU A 261 15.03 -2.65 -13.48
N GLY A 262 14.17 -2.48 -12.48
CA GLY A 262 14.40 -1.58 -11.33
C GLY A 262 14.87 -2.32 -10.08
N GLN A 263 16.10 -2.07 -9.65
CA GLN A 263 16.60 -2.65 -8.40
C GLN A 263 15.94 -1.95 -7.21
N ASN A 264 15.19 -2.70 -6.40
CA ASN A 264 14.73 -2.21 -5.10
C ASN A 264 15.86 -2.26 -4.07
N GLN A 265 15.84 -1.36 -3.09
CA GLN A 265 16.96 -1.18 -2.18
C GLN A 265 17.17 -2.34 -1.19
N GLU A 266 16.17 -3.21 -0.97
CA GLU A 266 16.32 -4.45 -0.18
C GLU A 266 16.90 -5.64 -0.95
N ALA A 267 17.13 -5.54 -2.27
CA ALA A 267 17.54 -6.69 -3.09
C ALA A 267 18.87 -7.35 -2.64
N GLY A 268 19.81 -6.58 -2.09
CA GLY A 268 21.07 -7.11 -1.54
C GLY A 268 20.99 -7.53 -0.07
N ARG A 269 19.84 -7.34 0.59
CA ARG A 269 19.55 -7.82 1.95
C ARG A 269 19.00 -9.24 1.87
N ASP A 270 17.76 -9.40 1.40
CA ASP A 270 17.12 -10.69 1.14
C ASP A 270 15.83 -10.53 0.30
N GLN A 271 15.40 -11.61 -0.33
CA GLN A 271 14.20 -11.61 -1.19
C GLN A 271 12.88 -11.66 -0.42
N GLY A 272 12.90 -12.07 0.86
CA GLY A 272 11.70 -12.09 1.71
C GLY A 272 11.16 -10.67 1.95
N HIS A 273 12.06 -9.71 2.19
CA HIS A 273 11.73 -8.29 2.31
C HIS A 273 11.67 -7.60 0.94
N ALA A 274 12.55 -7.94 -0.02
CA ALA A 274 12.47 -7.33 -1.34
C ALA A 274 11.11 -7.59 -2.03
N THR A 275 10.50 -8.77 -1.84
CA THR A 275 9.13 -9.04 -2.31
C THR A 275 8.05 -8.38 -1.43
N LEU A 276 8.31 -8.12 -0.14
CA LEU A 276 7.39 -7.40 0.74
C LEU A 276 7.21 -5.94 0.33
N ASP A 277 8.29 -5.28 -0.13
CA ASP A 277 8.22 -3.93 -0.71
C ASP A 277 7.15 -3.87 -1.81
N PHE A 278 7.17 -4.81 -2.76
CA PHE A 278 6.22 -4.82 -3.87
C PHE A 278 4.79 -5.19 -3.44
N ALA A 279 4.61 -6.04 -2.43
CA ALA A 279 3.27 -6.24 -1.86
C ALA A 279 2.69 -4.94 -1.28
N MET A 280 3.49 -4.12 -0.58
CA MET A 280 3.04 -2.83 -0.06
C MET A 280 2.89 -1.75 -1.14
N LEU A 281 3.78 -1.71 -2.14
CA LEU A 281 3.62 -0.86 -3.32
C LEU A 281 2.33 -1.19 -4.08
N GLY A 282 1.93 -2.46 -4.13
CA GLY A 282 0.63 -2.88 -4.70
C GLY A 282 -0.55 -2.28 -3.92
N VAL A 283 -0.52 -2.33 -2.59
CA VAL A 283 -1.56 -1.70 -1.74
C VAL A 283 -1.62 -0.19 -1.97
N ILE A 284 -0.48 0.49 -1.92
CA ILE A 284 -0.37 1.95 -2.17
C ILE A 284 -0.95 2.30 -3.55
N ALA A 285 -0.51 1.59 -4.59
CA ALA A 285 -0.87 1.92 -5.97
C ALA A 285 -2.33 1.61 -6.30
N GLN A 286 -2.88 0.51 -5.78
CA GLN A 286 -4.28 0.14 -5.98
C GLN A 286 -5.24 1.11 -5.28
N GLN A 287 -4.92 1.51 -4.04
CA GLN A 287 -5.69 2.52 -3.32
C GLN A 287 -5.64 3.87 -4.05
N GLY A 288 -4.45 4.30 -4.48
CA GLY A 288 -4.27 5.50 -5.30
C GLY A 288 -5.13 5.47 -6.57
N TYR A 289 -5.03 4.39 -7.34
CA TYR A 289 -5.77 4.20 -8.59
C TYR A 289 -7.30 4.24 -8.39
N ASN A 290 -7.81 3.56 -7.35
CA ASN A 290 -9.25 3.56 -7.04
C ASN A 290 -9.77 4.93 -6.58
N GLN A 291 -8.92 5.78 -6.00
CA GLN A 291 -9.22 7.20 -5.72
C GLN A 291 -8.88 8.13 -6.89
N GLY A 292 -8.51 7.59 -8.05
CA GLY A 292 -8.19 8.32 -9.28
C GLY A 292 -6.88 9.13 -9.21
N ASP A 293 -5.97 8.78 -8.31
CA ASP A 293 -4.61 9.28 -8.22
C ASP A 293 -3.67 8.15 -8.70
N ASP A 294 -3.41 8.07 -10.01
CA ASP A 294 -2.78 6.91 -10.68
C ASP A 294 -1.28 6.75 -10.31
N LEU A 295 -1.03 6.14 -9.14
CA LEU A 295 0.31 5.86 -8.62
C LEU A 295 0.99 4.66 -9.31
N PHE A 296 0.24 3.78 -9.98
CA PHE A 296 0.84 2.76 -10.85
C PHE A 296 1.58 3.41 -12.02
N ALA A 297 1.00 4.45 -12.64
CA ALA A 297 1.63 5.16 -13.76
C ALA A 297 2.78 6.10 -13.35
N TYR A 298 3.03 6.29 -12.06
CA TYR A 298 4.00 7.29 -11.57
C TYR A 298 5.45 6.93 -11.97
N LEU A 299 6.20 7.96 -12.39
CA LEU A 299 7.59 7.86 -12.88
C LEU A 299 7.80 6.78 -13.96
N ASP A 300 7.01 6.86 -15.04
CA ASP A 300 7.05 5.94 -16.19
C ASP A 300 6.85 4.46 -15.78
N ASP A 301 5.79 4.19 -15.03
CA ASP A 301 5.49 2.86 -14.45
C ASP A 301 6.63 2.32 -13.55
N ARG A 302 7.22 3.15 -12.68
CA ARG A 302 8.39 2.79 -11.86
C ARG A 302 8.19 1.53 -11.03
N ILE A 303 6.97 1.31 -10.53
CA ILE A 303 6.59 0.11 -9.77
C ILE A 303 6.64 -1.14 -10.66
N LEU A 304 6.11 -1.11 -11.89
CA LEU A 304 6.24 -2.22 -12.85
C LEU A 304 7.71 -2.53 -13.15
N ILE A 305 8.51 -1.50 -13.39
CA ILE A 305 9.93 -1.66 -13.71
C ILE A 305 10.66 -2.39 -12.56
N GLY A 306 10.32 -2.09 -11.30
CA GLY A 306 10.83 -2.84 -10.15
C GLY A 306 10.23 -4.24 -9.99
N MET A 307 8.93 -4.40 -10.23
CA MET A 307 8.26 -5.70 -10.13
C MET A 307 8.87 -6.72 -11.09
N GLU A 308 9.17 -6.30 -12.33
CA GLU A 308 9.86 -7.13 -13.32
C GLU A 308 11.27 -7.54 -12.87
N TYR A 309 12.00 -6.70 -12.12
CA TYR A 309 13.31 -7.04 -11.56
C TYR A 309 13.20 -8.10 -10.45
N VAL A 310 12.36 -7.86 -9.44
CA VAL A 310 12.24 -8.76 -8.28
C VAL A 310 11.65 -10.11 -8.69
N CYS A 311 10.65 -10.11 -9.57
CA CYS A 311 10.04 -11.33 -10.08
C CYS A 311 11.02 -12.12 -10.93
N LYS A 312 11.78 -11.48 -11.83
CA LYS A 312 12.82 -12.14 -12.62
C LYS A 312 13.80 -12.89 -11.73
N TYR A 313 14.32 -12.23 -10.69
CA TYR A 313 15.29 -12.85 -9.81
C TYR A 313 14.73 -14.03 -9.01
N ASN A 314 13.45 -13.93 -8.60
CA ASN A 314 12.76 -14.97 -7.83
C ASN A 314 12.15 -16.09 -8.70
N VAL A 315 12.33 -16.08 -10.01
CA VAL A 315 12.08 -17.23 -10.92
C VAL A 315 13.39 -17.82 -11.48
N ASP A 316 14.42 -17.82 -10.63
CA ASP A 316 15.77 -18.36 -10.88
C ASP A 316 16.48 -17.80 -12.12
N GLN A 317 16.14 -16.58 -12.55
CA GLN A 317 16.89 -15.86 -13.58
C GLN A 317 17.83 -14.84 -12.94
N ASP A 318 18.94 -14.52 -13.59
CA ASP A 318 19.89 -13.55 -13.06
C ASP A 318 19.57 -12.12 -13.49
N VAL A 319 19.91 -11.19 -12.61
CA VAL A 319 19.76 -9.73 -12.78
C VAL A 319 21.10 -9.04 -12.51
N SER A 320 21.34 -7.94 -13.21
CA SER A 320 22.41 -7.01 -12.85
C SER A 320 22.14 -6.40 -11.48
N PHE A 321 23.20 -6.08 -10.74
CA PHE A 321 23.11 -5.45 -9.43
C PHE A 321 24.10 -4.29 -9.37
N GLU A 322 23.60 -3.10 -9.04
CA GLU A 322 24.41 -1.93 -8.74
C GLU A 322 24.72 -1.91 -7.24
N THR A 323 25.93 -1.49 -6.87
CA THR A 323 26.36 -1.48 -5.46
C THR A 323 25.52 -0.50 -4.64
N TYR A 324 24.69 -1.03 -3.74
CA TYR A 324 23.84 -0.24 -2.85
C TYR A 324 24.60 0.09 -1.56
N SER A 325 24.56 1.34 -1.11
CA SER A 325 25.17 1.77 0.16
C SER A 325 24.17 2.51 1.01
N ASN A 326 24.08 2.10 2.27
CA ASN A 326 23.20 2.65 3.29
C ASN A 326 24.05 3.16 4.46
N ALA A 327 23.77 4.36 4.98
CA ALA A 327 24.62 5.00 5.99
C ALA A 327 24.67 4.25 7.35
N VAL A 328 23.70 3.37 7.62
CA VAL A 328 23.58 2.63 8.88
C VAL A 328 23.97 1.15 8.72
N HIS A 329 23.50 0.51 7.64
CA HIS A 329 23.68 -0.93 7.42
C HIS A 329 24.88 -1.28 6.52
N GLY A 330 25.60 -0.27 6.00
CA GLY A 330 26.78 -0.45 5.17
C GLY A 330 26.49 -0.71 3.69
N THR A 331 27.43 -1.34 3.00
CA THR A 331 27.41 -1.52 1.54
C THR A 331 27.11 -2.96 1.14
N GLN A 332 26.11 -3.14 0.28
CA GLN A 332 25.78 -4.38 -0.40
C GLN A 332 26.36 -4.33 -1.82
N THR A 333 27.22 -5.29 -2.18
CA THR A 333 27.93 -5.33 -3.48
C THR A 333 27.37 -6.37 -4.45
N ALA A 334 26.39 -7.17 -4.04
CA ALA A 334 25.72 -8.18 -4.86
C ALA A 334 24.27 -8.39 -4.40
N ILE A 335 23.44 -8.92 -5.29
CA ILE A 335 22.08 -9.35 -4.96
C ILE A 335 22.11 -10.56 -4.01
N SER A 336 21.19 -10.59 -3.04
CA SER A 336 21.15 -11.65 -2.01
C SER A 336 20.34 -12.85 -2.47
N ASN A 337 20.97 -14.03 -2.49
CA ASN A 337 20.28 -15.32 -2.67
C ASN A 337 19.45 -15.72 -1.43
N HIS A 338 19.48 -14.98 -0.32
CA HIS A 338 18.68 -15.32 0.86
C HIS A 338 17.18 -15.23 0.53
N SER A 339 16.45 -16.31 0.77
CA SER A 339 15.03 -16.47 0.41
C SER A 339 14.70 -16.30 -1.07
N ARG A 340 15.67 -16.45 -2.00
CA ARG A 340 15.38 -16.48 -3.45
C ARG A 340 14.36 -17.57 -3.77
N GLY A 341 13.36 -17.24 -4.59
CA GLY A 341 12.22 -18.12 -4.87
C GLY A 341 11.14 -18.11 -3.79
N THR A 342 11.13 -17.11 -2.89
CA THR A 342 10.07 -16.97 -1.89
C THR A 342 8.70 -16.79 -2.56
N ILE A 343 7.70 -17.50 -2.05
CA ILE A 343 6.33 -17.50 -2.57
C ILE A 343 5.49 -16.47 -1.82
N ARG A 344 5.04 -15.41 -2.51
CA ARG A 344 4.27 -14.30 -1.94
C ARG A 344 3.07 -13.94 -2.85
N PRO A 345 1.83 -13.85 -2.32
CA PRO A 345 0.61 -13.63 -3.11
C PRO A 345 0.43 -12.14 -3.47
N MET A 346 1.31 -11.63 -4.31
CA MET A 346 1.35 -10.21 -4.72
C MET A 346 1.11 -9.99 -6.21
N ALA A 347 1.32 -10.99 -7.05
CA ALA A 347 1.59 -10.75 -8.47
C ALA A 347 0.32 -10.68 -9.32
N GLU A 348 -0.79 -11.29 -8.89
CA GLU A 348 -2.08 -11.20 -9.59
C GLU A 348 -2.56 -9.75 -9.78
N LEU A 349 -2.38 -8.90 -8.77
CA LEU A 349 -2.69 -7.46 -8.85
C LEU A 349 -1.92 -6.77 -9.98
N PHE A 350 -0.61 -7.01 -10.05
CA PHE A 350 0.25 -6.38 -11.05
C PHE A 350 0.00 -6.90 -12.46
N VAL A 351 -0.29 -8.20 -12.63
CA VAL A 351 -0.69 -8.76 -13.93
C VAL A 351 -2.03 -8.18 -14.39
N ALA A 352 -3.02 -8.09 -13.50
CA ALA A 352 -4.31 -7.47 -13.80
C ALA A 352 -4.18 -5.99 -14.19
N HIS A 353 -3.47 -5.20 -13.38
CA HIS A 353 -3.32 -3.77 -13.66
C HIS A 353 -2.44 -3.51 -14.88
N TYR A 354 -1.17 -3.91 -14.86
CA TYR A 354 -0.25 -3.56 -15.92
C TYR A 354 -0.45 -4.40 -17.19
N GLY A 355 -0.74 -5.69 -17.06
CA GLY A 355 -0.95 -6.59 -18.19
C GLY A 355 -2.30 -6.36 -18.86
N SER A 356 -3.40 -6.55 -18.13
CA SER A 356 -4.75 -6.50 -18.70
C SER A 356 -5.27 -5.07 -18.92
N ILE A 357 -5.18 -4.18 -17.92
CA ILE A 357 -5.73 -2.81 -18.05
C ILE A 357 -4.82 -1.90 -18.88
N LYS A 358 -3.49 -1.93 -18.64
CA LYS A 358 -2.53 -1.01 -19.27
C LYS A 358 -1.79 -1.58 -20.49
N ALA A 359 -2.02 -2.85 -20.85
CA ALA A 359 -1.38 -3.54 -21.98
C ALA A 359 0.17 -3.44 -21.99
N ARG A 360 0.81 -3.49 -20.82
CA ARG A 360 2.27 -3.47 -20.65
C ARG A 360 2.87 -4.86 -20.71
N ASP A 361 4.16 -4.93 -21.06
CA ASP A 361 4.95 -6.14 -20.95
C ASP A 361 5.25 -6.46 -19.46
N VAL A 362 4.49 -7.42 -18.94
CA VAL A 362 4.57 -7.99 -17.58
C VAL A 362 5.20 -9.39 -17.57
N LYS A 363 6.12 -9.69 -18.51
CA LYS A 363 6.72 -11.03 -18.67
C LYS A 363 7.14 -11.69 -17.36
N TRP A 364 8.03 -11.08 -16.59
CA TRP A 364 8.62 -11.72 -15.40
C TRP A 364 7.62 -11.78 -14.24
N THR A 365 6.76 -10.77 -14.13
CA THR A 365 5.64 -10.73 -13.19
C THR A 365 4.65 -11.87 -13.48
N LYS A 366 4.32 -12.13 -14.75
CA LYS A 366 3.50 -13.30 -15.15
C LYS A 366 4.17 -14.63 -14.78
N VAL A 367 5.46 -14.81 -15.09
CA VAL A 367 6.17 -16.06 -14.72
C VAL A 367 6.22 -16.28 -13.19
N TYR A 368 6.43 -15.21 -12.42
CA TYR A 368 6.40 -15.31 -10.94
C TYR A 368 4.98 -15.54 -10.41
N ARG A 369 3.96 -14.90 -10.99
CA ARG A 369 2.54 -15.15 -10.73
C ARG A 369 2.22 -16.63 -10.96
N ASP A 370 2.63 -17.19 -12.10
CA ASP A 370 2.40 -18.60 -12.44
C ASP A 370 3.12 -19.56 -11.45
N LEU A 371 4.36 -19.25 -11.04
CA LEU A 371 5.07 -19.97 -9.97
C LEU A 371 4.31 -19.95 -8.64
N VAL A 372 3.86 -18.77 -8.20
CA VAL A 372 3.10 -18.62 -6.95
C VAL A 372 1.81 -19.44 -7.00
N LEU A 373 1.11 -19.47 -8.15
CA LEU A 373 -0.09 -20.28 -8.31
C LEU A 373 0.21 -21.78 -8.26
N GLN A 374 1.29 -22.24 -8.92
CA GLN A 374 1.72 -23.63 -8.87
C GLN A 374 1.95 -24.09 -7.43
N GLU A 375 2.78 -23.34 -6.67
CA GLU A 375 3.12 -23.68 -5.29
C GLU A 375 1.96 -23.43 -4.30
N SER A 376 0.98 -22.60 -4.67
CA SER A 376 -0.23 -22.36 -3.88
C SER A 376 -1.40 -23.30 -4.20
N GLY A 377 -1.27 -24.24 -5.15
CA GLY A 377 -2.35 -25.14 -5.53
C GLY A 377 -3.44 -24.49 -6.39
N GLY A 378 -3.03 -23.67 -7.37
CA GLY A 378 -3.88 -23.13 -8.45
C GLY A 378 -4.46 -21.73 -8.22
N ALA A 379 -4.34 -21.16 -7.02
CA ALA A 379 -4.80 -19.81 -6.70
C ALA A 379 -4.01 -19.19 -5.54
N GLU A 380 -3.84 -17.87 -5.54
CA GLU A 380 -3.31 -17.13 -4.38
C GLU A 380 -4.31 -17.22 -3.20
N GLY A 381 -3.82 -17.70 -2.05
CA GLY A 381 -4.54 -17.69 -0.77
C GLY A 381 -4.34 -16.39 0.01
N GLY A 382 -4.71 -16.38 1.28
CA GLY A 382 -4.65 -15.22 2.17
C GLY A 382 -3.82 -15.45 3.43
N GLY A 383 -4.21 -14.77 4.51
CA GLY A 383 -3.54 -14.86 5.81
C GLY A 383 -3.43 -16.29 6.33
N GLY A 384 -2.20 -16.75 6.55
CA GLY A 384 -1.90 -18.11 7.01
C GLY A 384 -1.80 -19.19 5.92
N ASP A 385 -1.89 -18.84 4.64
CA ASP A 385 -1.51 -19.74 3.53
C ASP A 385 0.00 -19.71 3.25
N TYR A 386 0.70 -18.63 3.66
CA TYR A 386 2.13 -18.38 3.36
C TYR A 386 3.01 -18.39 4.62
N GLY A 387 2.59 -19.12 5.65
CA GLY A 387 3.30 -19.25 6.93
C GLY A 387 2.45 -18.91 8.15
N THR A 388 2.88 -19.35 9.32
CA THR A 388 2.14 -19.23 10.59
C THR A 388 2.56 -18.03 11.46
N THR A 389 3.53 -17.24 10.99
CA THR A 389 4.09 -16.04 11.62
C THR A 389 3.77 -14.79 10.78
N SER A 390 4.11 -13.59 11.27
CA SER A 390 3.73 -12.29 10.65
C SER A 390 3.89 -12.23 9.13
N GLY A 391 4.97 -12.78 8.56
CA GLY A 391 5.24 -12.71 7.12
C GLY A 391 4.13 -13.31 6.24
N GLY A 392 3.39 -14.30 6.76
CA GLY A 392 2.22 -14.90 6.10
C GLY A 392 0.90 -14.15 6.31
N TYR A 393 0.95 -12.96 6.93
CA TYR A 393 -0.19 -12.10 7.28
C TYR A 393 0.08 -10.59 7.09
N ASP A 394 1.33 -10.15 6.84
CA ASP A 394 1.67 -8.74 6.60
C ASP A 394 0.97 -8.22 5.30
N GLN A 395 0.51 -9.12 4.41
CA GLN A 395 -0.42 -8.83 3.31
C GLN A 395 -1.72 -9.64 3.37
N LEU A 396 -2.82 -9.05 2.89
CA LEU A 396 -4.17 -9.64 2.93
C LEU A 396 -4.37 -10.82 1.95
N GLY A 397 -3.72 -10.80 0.79
CA GLY A 397 -3.75 -11.88 -0.21
C GLY A 397 -5.06 -12.02 -0.99
N PHE A 398 -5.37 -13.25 -1.38
CA PHE A 398 -6.49 -13.68 -2.25
C PHE A 398 -6.48 -13.08 -3.67
N GLY A 399 -5.33 -12.69 -4.22
CA GLY A 399 -5.26 -11.90 -5.45
C GLY A 399 -5.86 -12.59 -6.70
N THR A 400 -5.84 -13.92 -6.78
CA THR A 400 -6.50 -14.67 -7.87
C THR A 400 -8.02 -14.52 -7.85
N LEU A 401 -8.63 -14.49 -6.68
CA LEU A 401 -10.06 -14.21 -6.55
C LEU A 401 -10.33 -12.72 -6.82
N LEU A 402 -9.55 -11.85 -6.18
CA LEU A 402 -9.86 -10.43 -6.05
C LEU A 402 -9.50 -9.61 -7.28
N TYR A 403 -8.34 -9.85 -7.92
CA TYR A 403 -7.84 -8.97 -8.99
C TYR A 403 -7.86 -9.59 -10.38
N ARG A 404 -7.89 -10.94 -10.52
CA ARG A 404 -7.84 -11.59 -11.83
C ARG A 404 -9.00 -11.15 -12.74
N LEU A 405 -8.68 -10.65 -13.93
CA LEU A 405 -9.66 -10.21 -14.94
C LEU A 405 -9.88 -11.27 -16.04
N GLU A 406 -8.81 -11.96 -16.43
CA GLU A 406 -8.76 -12.92 -17.55
C GLU A 406 -8.59 -14.37 -17.08
N LYS A 407 -8.81 -15.35 -17.97
CA LYS A 407 -8.62 -16.78 -17.66
C LYS A 407 -7.17 -17.26 -17.69
N GLU A 408 -6.24 -16.46 -18.23
CA GLU A 408 -4.82 -16.81 -18.48
C GLU A 408 -3.86 -16.48 -17.32
#